data_AF-A0A2D5VKD3-F1
#
_entry.id   AF-A0A2D5VKD3-F1
#
_cell.length_a   1.000
_cell.length_b   1.000
_cell.length_c   1.000
_cell.angle_alpha   90.00
_cell.angle_beta   90.00
_cell.angle_gamma   90.00
#
_symmetry.space_group_name_H-M   'P 1'
#
loop_
_entity.id
_entity.type
_entity.pdbx_description
1 polymer ?
#
loop_
_entity_poly.entity_id
_entity_poly.type
_entity_poly.pdbx_seq_one_letter_code
_entity_poly.pdbx_strand_id
1 'polypeptide(L)'
;MKGFIFSALLFLLPLSANAEIVAGDWKVEGDGLAVVDLDEGKEWLKLNQTSGMTMEQISSMMGAGGQFEGWRFPDDSEIITMINNSFGIQLFDPASNDHQTADRSEVDEDKLSFFMDYMNSSTKASFAVGFATQDGSTENADARAYGVRLSSWSLEIQVGRNHDVYGYNKNFSSDYGIWLVADGGTTITGRDYNLATNVNAPVSLAALSALLFFMSASRRKSKQA
;
A
#
# COMPACT_ATOMS: atom_id res chain seq x y z
N MET A 1 -34.41 38.44 27.47
CA MET A 1 -33.38 37.53 28.05
C MET A 1 -32.62 36.95 26.87
N LYS A 2 -31.46 37.51 26.52
CA LYS A 2 -30.12 36.93 26.76
C LYS A 2 -30.07 35.44 26.41
N GLY A 3 -29.34 35.15 25.35
CA GLY A 3 -29.40 33.91 24.59
C GLY A 3 -28.64 32.75 25.19
N PHE A 4 -28.77 31.61 24.51
CA PHE A 4 -27.81 30.53 24.54
C PHE A 4 -27.71 29.99 23.11
N ILE A 5 -26.70 30.47 22.37
CA ILE A 5 -26.22 29.77 21.19
C ILE A 5 -25.43 28.58 21.74
N PHE A 6 -25.98 27.38 21.62
CA PHE A 6 -25.21 26.15 21.79
C PHE A 6 -24.26 26.04 20.60
N SER A 7 -23.05 26.61 20.73
CA SER A 7 -21.94 26.24 19.86
C SER A 7 -21.65 24.77 20.13
N ALA A 8 -22.13 23.90 19.25
CA ALA A 8 -21.66 22.53 19.16
C ALA A 8 -20.20 22.59 18.72
N LEU A 9 -19.30 22.56 19.70
CA LEU A 9 -17.88 22.36 19.49
C LEU A 9 -17.73 20.94 18.95
N LEU A 10 -17.66 20.79 17.62
CA LEU A 10 -17.23 19.54 17.00
C LEU A 10 -15.78 19.33 17.43
N PHE A 11 -15.58 18.47 18.43
CA PHE A 11 -14.27 17.88 18.67
C PHE A 11 -13.94 17.04 17.43
N LEU A 12 -13.18 17.61 16.51
CA LEU A 12 -12.34 16.85 15.60
C LEU A 12 -11.35 16.11 16.48
N LEU A 13 -11.74 14.94 16.97
CA LEU A 13 -10.77 13.99 17.52
C LEU A 13 -9.79 13.73 16.37
N PRO A 14 -8.47 13.93 16.56
CA PRO A 14 -7.52 13.41 15.62
C PRO A 14 -7.77 11.91 15.59
N LEU A 15 -8.35 11.39 14.50
CA LEU A 15 -8.19 9.99 14.16
C LEU A 15 -6.68 9.80 14.11
N SER A 16 -6.14 9.08 15.08
CA SER A 16 -4.78 8.59 15.02
C SER A 16 -4.68 7.81 13.72
N ALA A 17 -4.09 8.44 12.70
CA ALA A 17 -3.72 7.82 11.44
C ALA A 17 -2.67 6.75 11.79
N ASN A 18 -3.14 5.56 12.15
CA ASN A 18 -2.30 4.39 12.12
C ASN A 18 -2.23 4.02 10.65
N ALA A 19 -1.01 3.90 10.11
CA ALA A 19 -0.81 3.39 8.77
C ALA A 19 -1.61 2.09 8.59
N GLU A 20 -2.67 2.10 7.77
CA GLU A 20 -3.58 0.97 7.62
C GLU A 20 -3.23 0.21 6.34
N ILE A 21 -2.35 -0.79 6.51
CA ILE A 21 -2.11 -1.80 5.48
C ILE A 21 -2.98 -3.02 5.76
N VAL A 22 -3.76 -3.42 4.76
CA VAL A 22 -4.71 -4.54 4.85
C VAL A 22 -4.45 -5.58 3.75
N ALA A 23 -4.90 -6.81 3.98
CA ALA A 23 -4.93 -7.82 2.93
C ALA A 23 -5.85 -7.38 1.77
N GLY A 24 -5.41 -7.62 0.54
CA GLY A 24 -6.12 -7.21 -0.67
C GLY A 24 -6.37 -8.38 -1.62
N ASP A 25 -7.59 -8.42 -2.17
CA ASP A 25 -8.00 -9.38 -3.21
C ASP A 25 -7.75 -8.79 -4.59
N TRP A 26 -7.06 -9.52 -5.46
CA TRP A 26 -6.69 -9.00 -6.79
C TRP A 26 -7.62 -9.48 -7.90
N LYS A 27 -7.68 -10.78 -8.14
CA LYS A 27 -8.35 -11.39 -9.30
C LYS A 27 -9.75 -11.87 -8.93
N VAL A 28 -9.88 -12.48 -7.77
CA VAL A 28 -11.16 -12.99 -7.24
C VAL A 28 -11.25 -12.70 -5.75
N GLU A 29 -12.48 -12.58 -5.26
CA GLU A 29 -12.76 -12.38 -3.83
C GLU A 29 -12.18 -13.54 -2.99
N GLY A 30 -11.47 -13.19 -1.92
CA GLY A 30 -10.80 -14.12 -1.01
C GLY A 30 -9.45 -14.66 -1.49
N ASP A 31 -8.87 -14.17 -2.59
CA ASP A 31 -7.56 -14.64 -3.06
C ASP A 31 -6.38 -14.10 -2.24
N GLY A 32 -6.54 -12.95 -1.57
CA GLY A 32 -5.52 -12.34 -0.74
C GLY A 32 -4.16 -12.18 -1.44
N LEU A 33 -4.14 -12.00 -2.76
CA LEU A 33 -2.91 -11.96 -3.57
C LEU A 33 -2.20 -10.60 -3.56
N ALA A 34 -2.75 -9.61 -2.88
CA ALA A 34 -2.18 -8.29 -2.72
C ALA A 34 -2.30 -7.80 -1.27
N VAL A 35 -1.73 -6.63 -1.01
CA VAL A 35 -2.01 -5.80 0.17
C VAL A 35 -2.34 -4.38 -0.29
N VAL A 36 -3.16 -3.68 0.48
CA VAL A 36 -3.56 -2.29 0.18
C VAL A 36 -3.08 -1.39 1.30
N ASP A 37 -2.31 -0.38 0.95
CA ASP A 37 -1.94 0.73 1.82
C ASP A 37 -3.00 1.82 1.66
N LEU A 38 -3.89 1.94 2.64
CA LEU A 38 -5.06 2.82 2.57
C LEU A 38 -4.70 4.30 2.76
N ASP A 39 -3.55 4.60 3.35
CA ASP A 39 -3.07 5.96 3.57
C ASP A 39 -2.41 6.53 2.33
N GLU A 40 -1.61 5.72 1.64
CA GLU A 40 -0.97 6.11 0.37
C GLU A 40 -1.89 5.88 -0.84
N GLY A 41 -3.00 5.17 -0.66
CA GLY A 41 -3.87 4.75 -1.77
C GLY A 41 -3.16 3.82 -2.76
N LYS A 42 -2.15 3.07 -2.28
CA LYS A 42 -1.32 2.18 -3.08
C LYS A 42 -1.70 0.74 -2.85
N GLU A 43 -1.48 -0.07 -3.86
CA GLU A 43 -1.72 -1.51 -3.81
C GLU A 43 -0.44 -2.23 -4.17
N TRP A 44 -0.13 -3.30 -3.46
CA TRP A 44 1.14 -4.02 -3.57
C TRP A 44 0.88 -5.50 -3.83
N LEU A 45 1.45 -6.03 -4.90
CA LEU A 45 1.30 -7.44 -5.22
C LEU A 45 2.15 -8.29 -4.27
N LYS A 46 1.62 -9.42 -3.78
CA LYS A 46 2.42 -10.37 -2.99
C LYS A 46 3.56 -10.94 -3.81
N LEU A 47 4.74 -11.05 -3.20
CA LEU A 47 5.98 -11.37 -3.92
C LEU A 47 6.02 -12.79 -4.51
N ASN A 48 5.22 -13.71 -3.97
CA ASN A 48 5.09 -15.04 -4.57
C ASN A 48 4.49 -15.01 -5.99
N GLN A 49 3.79 -13.95 -6.38
CA GLN A 49 3.23 -13.80 -7.71
C GLN A 49 4.28 -13.46 -8.77
N THR A 50 5.44 -12.96 -8.35
CA THR A 50 6.57 -12.56 -9.20
C THR A 50 7.84 -13.38 -8.94
N SER A 51 7.82 -14.26 -7.94
CA SER A 51 8.89 -15.19 -7.64
C SER A 51 9.29 -16.03 -8.86
N GLY A 52 10.60 -16.16 -9.09
CA GLY A 52 11.18 -16.89 -10.21
C GLY A 52 11.10 -16.17 -11.56
N MET A 53 10.48 -14.99 -11.64
CA MET A 53 10.42 -14.18 -12.86
C MET A 53 11.58 -13.17 -12.90
N THR A 54 12.00 -12.80 -14.11
CA THR A 54 12.84 -11.64 -14.34
C THR A 54 11.99 -10.39 -14.52
N MET A 55 12.60 -9.22 -14.33
CA MET A 55 11.96 -7.95 -14.62
C MET A 55 11.52 -7.83 -16.08
N GLU A 56 12.35 -8.33 -16.99
CA GLU A 56 12.07 -8.28 -18.42
C GLU A 56 10.81 -9.09 -18.76
N GLN A 57 10.65 -10.26 -18.13
CA GLN A 57 9.43 -11.05 -18.23
C GLN A 57 8.23 -10.29 -17.68
N ILE A 58 8.34 -9.74 -16.47
CA ILE A 58 7.25 -8.98 -15.83
C ILE A 58 6.84 -7.78 -16.67
N SER A 59 7.80 -6.99 -17.15
CA SER A 59 7.58 -5.81 -17.99
C SER A 59 6.80 -6.17 -19.26
N SER A 60 7.13 -7.30 -19.89
CA SER A 60 6.40 -7.79 -21.07
C SER A 60 4.93 -8.17 -20.79
N MET A 61 4.57 -8.38 -19.52
CA MET A 61 3.24 -8.77 -19.05
C MET A 61 2.45 -7.62 -18.42
N MET A 62 2.98 -6.39 -18.37
CA MET A 62 2.31 -5.20 -17.82
C MET A 62 1.39 -4.48 -18.82
N GLY A 63 1.51 -4.79 -20.11
CA GLY A 63 0.68 -4.19 -21.15
C GLY A 63 -0.80 -4.61 -21.07
N ALA A 64 -1.65 -3.96 -21.87
CA ALA A 64 -3.08 -4.25 -21.91
C ALA A 64 -3.36 -5.74 -22.21
N GLY A 65 -4.21 -6.37 -21.40
CA GLY A 65 -4.52 -7.80 -21.43
C GLY A 65 -3.43 -8.71 -20.84
N GLY A 66 -2.34 -8.14 -20.32
CA GLY A 66 -1.24 -8.87 -19.70
C GLY A 66 -1.54 -9.27 -18.26
N GLN A 67 -0.79 -10.27 -17.75
CA GLN A 67 -0.98 -10.78 -16.39
C GLN A 67 -0.84 -9.70 -15.32
N PHE A 68 0.04 -8.73 -15.53
CA PHE A 68 0.34 -7.65 -14.60
C PHE A 68 -0.15 -6.30 -15.11
N GLU A 69 -1.20 -6.28 -15.95
CA GLU A 69 -1.88 -5.04 -16.34
C GLU A 69 -2.30 -4.24 -15.09
N GLY A 70 -2.03 -2.94 -15.10
CA GLY A 70 -2.33 -2.04 -13.98
C GLY A 70 -1.28 -2.01 -12.86
N TRP A 71 -0.26 -2.86 -12.94
CA TRP A 71 0.90 -2.83 -12.05
C TRP A 71 2.09 -2.12 -12.72
N ARG A 72 2.96 -1.53 -11.89
CA ARG A 72 4.24 -0.96 -12.31
C ARG A 72 5.34 -1.30 -11.31
N PHE A 73 6.58 -1.11 -11.72
CA PHE A 73 7.69 -1.14 -10.78
C PHE A 73 7.61 0.09 -9.85
N PRO A 74 7.77 -0.08 -8.53
CA PRO A 74 7.81 1.02 -7.58
C PRO A 74 9.15 1.77 -7.64
N ASP A 75 9.17 3.02 -7.17
CA ASP A 75 10.43 3.69 -6.85
C ASP A 75 10.95 3.30 -5.45
N ASP A 76 12.18 3.72 -5.13
CA ASP A 76 12.81 3.43 -3.84
C ASP A 76 11.95 3.94 -2.67
N SER A 77 11.46 5.17 -2.79
CA SER A 77 10.71 5.85 -1.72
C SER A 77 9.38 5.16 -1.45
N GLU A 78 8.72 4.64 -2.46
CA GLU A 78 7.47 3.88 -2.32
C GLU A 78 7.69 2.57 -1.55
N ILE A 79 8.75 1.81 -1.87
CA ILE A 79 9.07 0.57 -1.13
C ILE A 79 9.37 0.90 0.33
N ILE A 80 10.18 1.93 0.56
CA ILE A 80 10.54 2.37 1.91
C ILE A 80 9.30 2.78 2.71
N THR A 81 8.41 3.58 2.10
CA THR A 81 7.15 4.00 2.72
C THR A 81 6.28 2.79 3.04
N MET A 82 6.12 1.85 2.11
CA MET A 82 5.36 0.61 2.35
C MET A 82 5.91 -0.18 3.55
N ILE A 83 7.24 -0.35 3.63
CA ILE A 83 7.86 -1.08 4.74
C ILE A 83 7.63 -0.33 6.06
N ASN A 84 7.84 1.00 6.09
CA ASN A 84 7.60 1.81 7.28
C ASN A 84 6.14 1.74 7.73
N ASN A 85 5.19 1.85 6.80
CA ASN A 85 3.75 1.76 7.05
C ASN A 85 3.36 0.37 7.58
N SER A 86 3.99 -0.69 7.06
CA SER A 86 3.77 -2.07 7.53
C SER A 86 4.12 -2.27 9.00
N PHE A 87 5.15 -1.59 9.51
CA PHE A 87 5.57 -1.70 10.90
C PHE A 87 5.02 -0.56 11.79
N GLY A 88 4.62 0.56 11.19
CA GLY A 88 4.28 1.79 11.92
C GLY A 88 5.51 2.45 12.57
N ILE A 89 6.70 2.17 12.05
CA ILE A 89 7.98 2.70 12.55
C ILE A 89 8.70 3.34 11.36
N GLN A 90 9.15 4.57 11.52
CA GLN A 90 9.99 5.22 10.53
C GLN A 90 11.42 4.68 10.66
N LEU A 91 11.74 3.68 9.87
CA LEU A 91 12.98 2.93 9.98
C LEU A 91 14.06 3.41 9.00
N PHE A 92 13.70 4.17 7.96
CA PHE A 92 14.64 4.56 6.91
C PHE A 92 14.85 6.07 6.79
N ASP A 93 16.11 6.49 6.82
CA ASP A 93 16.57 7.78 6.31
C ASP A 93 17.21 7.55 4.92
N PRO A 94 16.65 8.12 3.84
CA PRO A 94 17.22 8.03 2.49
C PRO A 94 18.67 8.50 2.35
N ALA A 95 19.17 9.29 3.31
CA ALA A 95 20.55 9.75 3.35
C ALA A 95 21.51 8.77 4.06
N SER A 96 21.01 7.69 4.67
CA SER A 96 21.79 6.78 5.53
C SER A 96 22.21 5.47 4.83
N ASN A 97 23.19 4.76 5.41
CA ASN A 97 23.84 3.60 4.79
C ASN A 97 22.97 2.32 4.74
N ASP A 98 23.43 1.34 3.95
CA ASP A 98 22.89 0.01 3.53
C ASP A 98 21.90 -0.74 4.46
N HIS A 99 21.86 -0.43 5.75
CA HIS A 99 21.01 -1.07 6.72
C HIS A 99 20.56 -0.10 7.82
N GLN A 100 19.31 -0.24 8.24
CA GLN A 100 18.77 0.43 9.40
C GLN A 100 18.15 -0.59 10.34
N THR A 101 18.33 -0.39 11.65
CA THR A 101 17.98 -1.37 12.68
C THR A 101 16.99 -0.80 13.67
N ALA A 102 15.88 -1.50 13.88
CA ALA A 102 14.98 -1.33 15.01
C ALA A 102 15.30 -2.37 16.10
N ASP A 103 15.08 -2.00 17.36
CA ASP A 103 15.05 -2.99 18.43
C ASP A 103 13.88 -3.94 18.19
N ARG A 104 14.12 -5.25 18.29
CA ARG A 104 13.08 -6.26 18.02
C ARG A 104 11.88 -6.14 18.95
N SER A 105 12.06 -5.59 20.15
CA SER A 105 10.99 -5.35 21.13
C SER A 105 10.03 -4.23 20.75
N GLU A 106 10.40 -3.36 19.81
CA GLU A 106 9.54 -2.29 19.29
C GLU A 106 8.63 -2.76 18.16
N VAL A 107 8.88 -3.96 17.62
CA VAL A 107 8.15 -4.53 16.48
C VAL A 107 6.96 -5.32 16.98
N ASP A 108 5.77 -4.91 16.54
CA ASP A 108 4.53 -5.65 16.71
C ASP A 108 4.59 -6.99 15.94
N GLU A 109 4.36 -8.10 16.64
CA GLU A 109 4.45 -9.46 16.09
C GLU A 109 3.39 -9.75 15.03
N ASP A 110 2.19 -9.19 15.17
CA ASP A 110 1.10 -9.41 14.22
C ASP A 110 1.41 -8.66 12.92
N LYS A 111 1.93 -7.43 13.03
CA LYS A 111 2.44 -6.67 11.88
C LYS A 111 3.60 -7.38 11.19
N LEU A 112 4.50 -7.95 11.98
CA LEU A 112 5.61 -8.73 11.44
C LEU A 112 5.11 -9.98 10.72
N SER A 113 4.20 -10.73 11.31
CA SER A 113 3.63 -11.92 10.69
C SER A 113 2.91 -11.58 9.39
N PHE A 114 2.15 -10.47 9.38
CA PHE A 114 1.47 -9.96 8.19
C PHE A 114 2.47 -9.59 7.10
N PHE A 115 3.53 -8.86 7.43
CA PHE A 115 4.56 -8.48 6.47
C PHE A 115 5.32 -9.71 5.92
N MET A 116 5.62 -10.70 6.76
CA MET A 116 6.30 -11.92 6.33
C MET A 116 5.41 -12.80 5.42
N ASP A 117 4.09 -12.82 5.66
CA ASP A 117 3.12 -13.43 4.76
C ASP A 117 3.07 -12.71 3.40
N TYR A 118 3.03 -11.37 3.41
CA TYR A 118 3.15 -10.56 2.19
C TYR A 118 4.42 -10.90 1.39
N MET A 119 5.57 -11.01 2.07
CA MET A 119 6.85 -11.35 1.46
C MET A 119 6.95 -12.81 1.02
N ASN A 120 5.96 -13.67 1.35
CA ASN A 120 6.02 -15.12 1.18
C ASN A 120 7.29 -15.74 1.77
N SER A 121 7.72 -15.27 2.94
CA SER A 121 8.94 -15.75 3.58
C SER A 121 8.62 -16.42 4.91
N SER A 122 9.09 -17.65 5.07
CA SER A 122 9.07 -18.39 6.35
C SER A 122 10.40 -18.31 7.10
N THR A 123 11.42 -17.67 6.49
CA THR A 123 12.76 -17.59 7.07
C THR A 123 12.97 -16.23 7.73
N LYS A 124 13.96 -16.15 8.63
CA LYS A 124 14.30 -14.90 9.30
C LYS A 124 15.03 -13.88 8.39
N ALA A 125 15.14 -14.14 7.09
CA ALA A 125 15.69 -13.21 6.11
C ALA A 125 14.75 -13.13 4.90
N SER A 126 14.36 -11.91 4.52
CA SER A 126 13.52 -11.65 3.35
C SER A 126 14.16 -10.56 2.53
N PHE A 127 14.27 -10.78 1.23
CA PHE A 127 14.63 -9.79 0.24
C PHE A 127 13.58 -9.81 -0.85
N ALA A 128 13.51 -8.75 -1.63
CA ALA A 128 12.94 -8.72 -2.96
C ALA A 128 13.73 -7.74 -3.80
N VAL A 129 13.70 -7.95 -5.12
CA VAL A 129 14.48 -7.13 -6.05
C VAL A 129 13.54 -6.13 -6.70
N GLY A 130 13.80 -4.84 -6.51
CA GLY A 130 13.08 -3.73 -7.13
C GLY A 130 13.97 -2.99 -8.12
N PHE A 131 13.38 -2.31 -9.08
CA PHE A 131 14.10 -1.37 -9.94
C PHE A 131 13.56 -0.01 -9.64
N ALA A 132 14.40 0.80 -9.02
CA ALA A 132 14.17 2.22 -9.02
C ALA A 132 14.98 2.84 -10.14
N THR A 133 14.45 3.95 -10.60
CA THR A 133 15.13 4.83 -11.52
C THR A 133 15.31 6.14 -10.79
N GLN A 134 16.41 6.84 -11.05
CA GLN A 134 16.50 8.23 -10.63
C GLN A 134 15.55 9.12 -11.45
N ASP A 135 15.18 8.70 -12.68
CA ASP A 135 14.48 9.51 -13.69
C ASP A 135 13.31 8.81 -14.45
N GLY A 136 12.78 7.68 -13.96
CA GLY A 136 11.66 6.95 -14.61
C GLY A 136 12.04 6.02 -15.78
N SER A 137 13.32 5.90 -16.16
CA SER A 137 13.78 5.08 -17.31
C SER A 137 14.17 3.64 -16.95
N THR A 138 13.40 2.66 -17.43
CA THR A 138 13.68 1.22 -17.24
C THR A 138 14.92 0.71 -17.97
N GLU A 139 15.51 1.49 -18.88
CA GLU A 139 16.72 1.10 -19.62
C GLU A 139 18.00 1.19 -18.79
N ASN A 140 18.05 2.10 -17.80
CA ASN A 140 19.19 2.33 -16.90
C ASN A 140 18.81 2.16 -15.43
N ALA A 141 17.70 1.48 -15.16
CA ALA A 141 17.22 1.27 -13.82
C ALA A 141 18.15 0.27 -13.10
N ASP A 142 18.73 0.69 -11.97
CA ASP A 142 19.53 -0.20 -11.14
C ASP A 142 18.60 -1.11 -10.34
N ALA A 143 18.86 -2.41 -10.42
CA ALA A 143 18.18 -3.35 -9.53
C ALA A 143 18.72 -3.16 -8.11
N ARG A 144 17.83 -2.96 -7.16
CA ARG A 144 18.14 -2.90 -5.73
C ARG A 144 17.37 -3.97 -5.00
N ALA A 145 18.03 -4.60 -4.04
CA ALA A 145 17.35 -5.52 -3.14
C ALA A 145 16.80 -4.75 -1.95
N TYR A 146 15.50 -4.84 -1.71
CA TYR A 146 14.83 -4.31 -0.53
C TYR A 146 14.30 -5.47 0.28
N GLY A 147 14.54 -5.44 1.59
CA GLY A 147 14.18 -6.56 2.43
C GLY A 147 14.18 -6.24 3.90
N VAL A 148 13.71 -7.20 4.68
CA VAL A 148 13.85 -7.17 6.12
C VAL A 148 14.61 -8.40 6.58
N ARG A 149 15.50 -8.19 7.54
CA ARG A 149 16.21 -9.26 8.21
C ARG A 149 15.88 -9.23 9.69
N LEU A 150 15.53 -10.39 10.21
CA LEU A 150 15.19 -10.60 11.61
C LEU A 150 16.33 -11.33 12.30
N SER A 151 16.72 -10.81 13.45
CA SER A 151 17.57 -11.51 14.41
C SER A 151 16.83 -11.70 15.73
N SER A 152 17.50 -12.31 16.71
CA SER A 152 16.92 -12.42 18.06
C SER A 152 16.75 -11.07 18.75
N TRP A 153 17.43 -10.02 18.29
CA TRP A 153 17.54 -8.73 18.98
C TRP A 153 17.17 -7.53 18.09
N SER A 154 17.06 -7.74 16.78
CA SER A 154 16.80 -6.67 15.83
C SER A 154 15.83 -7.08 14.71
N LEU A 155 15.09 -6.08 14.23
CA LEU A 155 14.57 -6.04 12.88
C LEU A 155 15.45 -5.05 12.10
N GLU A 156 15.97 -5.49 10.96
CA GLU A 156 16.82 -4.68 10.10
C GLU A 156 16.12 -4.51 8.75
N ILE A 157 15.92 -3.27 8.29
CA ILE A 157 15.64 -3.02 6.88
C ILE A 157 16.96 -3.02 6.16
N GLN A 158 17.06 -3.84 5.12
CA GLN A 158 18.23 -3.92 4.26
C GLN A 158 17.94 -3.35 2.88
N VAL A 159 18.85 -2.49 2.42
CA VAL A 159 18.87 -1.98 1.06
C VAL A 159 20.18 -2.41 0.41
N GLY A 160 20.11 -3.44 -0.42
CA GLY A 160 21.21 -3.89 -1.26
C GLY A 160 21.40 -2.93 -2.43
N ARG A 161 22.34 -1.97 -2.28
CA ARG A 161 22.50 -0.85 -3.21
C ARG A 161 23.26 -1.13 -4.51
N ASN A 162 23.85 -2.31 -4.72
CA ASN A 162 24.87 -2.44 -5.76
C ASN A 162 24.71 -3.64 -6.73
N HIS A 163 24.31 -3.31 -7.95
CA HIS A 163 24.47 -4.14 -9.15
C HIS A 163 25.92 -4.64 -9.32
N ASP A 164 26.92 -3.81 -8.99
CA ASP A 164 28.33 -4.14 -9.16
C ASP A 164 28.85 -5.20 -8.16
N VAL A 165 28.21 -5.32 -7.00
CA VAL A 165 28.66 -6.22 -5.92
C VAL A 165 27.88 -7.54 -5.92
N TYR A 166 26.57 -7.48 -6.22
CA TYR A 166 25.67 -8.63 -6.12
C TYR A 166 25.09 -9.09 -7.46
N GLY A 167 25.36 -8.37 -8.56
CA GLY A 167 24.95 -8.77 -9.91
C GLY A 167 23.45 -8.60 -10.19
N TYR A 168 22.71 -7.86 -9.35
CA TYR A 168 21.28 -7.62 -9.56
C TYR A 168 21.06 -6.74 -10.80
N ASN A 169 20.50 -7.33 -11.85
CA ASN A 169 20.16 -6.65 -13.11
C ASN A 169 18.80 -7.14 -13.62
N LYS A 170 18.28 -6.58 -14.73
CA LYS A 170 16.90 -6.83 -15.17
C LYS A 170 16.61 -8.30 -15.54
N ASN A 171 17.66 -9.08 -15.76
CA ASN A 171 17.60 -10.51 -16.02
C ASN A 171 17.83 -11.36 -14.77
N PHE A 172 18.08 -10.73 -13.61
CA PHE A 172 18.16 -11.45 -12.34
C PHE A 172 16.80 -12.05 -12.01
N SER A 173 16.81 -13.33 -11.65
CA SER A 173 15.65 -14.08 -11.17
C SER A 173 16.04 -14.74 -9.85
N SER A 174 15.09 -14.77 -8.92
CA SER A 174 15.25 -15.41 -7.61
C SER A 174 13.89 -15.78 -7.02
N ASP A 175 13.91 -16.59 -5.96
CA ASP A 175 12.73 -16.97 -5.20
C ASP A 175 12.19 -15.85 -4.28
N TYR A 176 12.88 -14.72 -4.24
CA TYR A 176 12.55 -13.55 -3.42
C TYR A 176 11.41 -12.68 -4.02
N GLY A 177 11.17 -12.80 -5.33
CA GLY A 177 10.17 -11.99 -6.03
C GLY A 177 10.63 -10.56 -6.36
N ILE A 178 9.80 -9.90 -7.17
CA ILE A 178 9.98 -8.53 -7.65
C ILE A 178 8.81 -7.68 -7.18
N TRP A 179 9.13 -6.52 -6.59
CA TRP A 179 8.13 -5.58 -6.09
C TRP A 179 7.29 -5.01 -7.23
N LEU A 180 5.97 -5.03 -7.07
CA LEU A 180 5.01 -4.38 -7.96
C LEU A 180 4.02 -3.55 -7.15
N VAL A 181 3.78 -2.33 -7.62
CA VAL A 181 2.85 -1.38 -7.02
C VAL A 181 1.83 -0.92 -8.06
N ALA A 182 0.65 -0.55 -7.61
CA ALA A 182 -0.36 0.14 -8.41
C ALA A 182 -0.82 1.43 -7.73
N ASP A 183 -1.24 2.40 -8.54
CA ASP A 183 -1.69 3.74 -8.11
C ASP A 183 -3.18 3.78 -7.71
N GLY A 184 -3.77 2.61 -7.42
CA GLY A 184 -5.17 2.46 -7.04
C GLY A 184 -6.07 1.92 -8.16
N GLY A 185 -7.03 1.09 -7.77
CA GLY A 185 -8.05 0.50 -8.64
C GLY A 185 -7.69 -0.84 -9.28
N THR A 186 -6.52 -1.40 -9.00
CA THR A 186 -6.02 -2.65 -9.62
C THR A 186 -6.62 -3.89 -8.93
N THR A 187 -6.76 -3.86 -7.62
CA THR A 187 -7.35 -4.88 -6.75
C THR A 187 -8.83 -4.63 -6.54
N ILE A 188 -9.57 -5.69 -6.21
CA ILE A 188 -10.97 -5.61 -5.78
C ILE A 188 -11.06 -4.74 -4.52
N THR A 189 -10.22 -5.03 -3.53
CA THR A 189 -10.18 -4.30 -2.25
C THR A 189 -9.91 -2.81 -2.45
N GLY A 190 -8.91 -2.44 -3.27
CA GLY A 190 -8.61 -1.04 -3.55
C GLY A 190 -9.75 -0.33 -4.29
N ARG A 191 -10.43 -1.01 -5.24
CA ARG A 191 -11.63 -0.45 -5.88
C ARG A 191 -12.76 -0.23 -4.88
N ASP A 192 -13.04 -1.20 -4.03
CA ASP A 192 -14.12 -1.09 -3.03
C ASP A 192 -13.84 0.02 -2.01
N TYR A 193 -12.58 0.14 -1.57
CA TYR A 193 -12.16 1.26 -0.72
C TYR A 193 -12.34 2.60 -1.43
N ASN A 194 -11.86 2.73 -2.65
CA ASN A 194 -12.00 3.97 -3.44
C ASN A 194 -13.48 4.32 -3.68
N LEU A 195 -14.35 3.34 -3.89
CA LEU A 195 -15.80 3.58 -3.99
C LEU A 195 -16.37 4.09 -2.67
N ALA A 196 -16.03 3.46 -1.54
CA ALA A 196 -16.49 3.86 -0.22
C ALA A 196 -16.02 5.26 0.17
N THR A 197 -14.76 5.61 -0.11
CA THR A 197 -14.20 6.94 0.19
C THR A 197 -14.72 8.01 -0.76
N ASN A 198 -14.97 7.71 -2.04
CA ASN A 198 -15.61 8.66 -2.96
C ASN A 198 -17.09 8.92 -2.62
N VAL A 199 -17.80 7.94 -2.06
CA VAL A 199 -19.16 8.14 -1.52
C VAL A 199 -19.14 8.95 -0.21
N ASN A 200 -18.03 8.91 0.52
CA ASN A 200 -17.78 9.66 1.76
C ASN A 200 -17.02 10.99 1.57
N ALA A 201 -16.52 11.32 0.36
CA ALA A 201 -16.18 12.69 0.00
C ALA A 201 -17.42 13.54 0.31
N PRO A 202 -17.29 14.78 0.82
CA PRO A 202 -18.44 15.53 1.31
C PRO A 202 -19.39 15.79 0.14
N VAL A 203 -20.31 14.86 -0.08
CA VAL A 203 -21.62 15.15 -0.61
C VAL A 203 -22.14 16.09 0.45
N SER A 204 -21.96 17.38 0.18
CA SER A 204 -22.33 18.48 1.05
C SER A 204 -23.60 18.08 1.79
N LEU A 205 -23.68 18.31 3.10
CA LEU A 205 -24.89 18.09 3.88
C LEU A 205 -26.15 18.72 3.21
N ALA A 206 -25.99 19.58 2.19
CA ALA A 206 -27.01 20.04 1.26
C ALA A 206 -27.70 18.93 0.44
N ALA A 207 -27.02 17.84 0.04
CA ALA A 207 -27.63 16.73 -0.71
C ALA A 207 -28.45 15.80 0.18
N LEU A 208 -27.99 15.50 1.40
CA LEU A 208 -28.78 14.72 2.37
C LEU A 208 -29.99 15.53 2.90
N SER A 209 -29.84 16.85 3.08
CA SER A 209 -30.97 17.71 3.47
C SER A 209 -31.95 17.92 2.31
N ALA A 210 -31.49 18.00 1.05
CA ALA A 210 -32.39 18.05 -0.10
C ALA A 210 -33.23 16.76 -0.23
N LEU A 211 -32.65 15.57 -0.04
CA LEU A 211 -33.42 14.31 -0.07
C LEU A 211 -34.48 14.22 1.03
N LEU A 212 -34.16 14.71 2.24
CA LEU A 212 -35.12 14.74 3.36
C LEU A 212 -36.20 15.83 3.21
N PHE A 213 -35.90 16.95 2.55
CA PHE A 213 -36.89 17.97 2.19
C PHE A 213 -37.84 17.52 1.07
N PHE A 214 -37.36 16.80 0.05
CA PHE A 214 -38.23 16.29 -1.02
C PHE A 214 -39.13 15.13 -0.56
N MET A 215 -38.67 14.27 0.35
CA MET A 215 -39.51 13.22 0.95
C MET A 215 -40.58 13.76 1.92
N SER A 216 -40.33 14.89 2.58
CA SER A 216 -41.32 15.54 3.45
C SER A 216 -42.31 16.44 2.69
N ALA A 217 -41.88 17.07 1.59
CA ALA A 217 -42.75 17.89 0.73
C ALA A 217 -43.68 17.07 -0.19
N SER A 218 -43.23 15.91 -0.67
CA SER A 218 -44.05 15.02 -1.52
C SER A 218 -45.17 14.29 -0.75
N ARG A 219 -45.05 14.13 0.57
CA ARG A 219 -46.09 13.52 1.42
C ARG A 219 -47.24 14.47 1.83
N ARG A 220 -47.17 15.77 1.53
CA ARG A 220 -48.18 16.76 1.96
C ARG A 220 -49.20 17.19 0.90
N LYS A 221 -49.19 16.61 -0.32
CA LYS A 221 -50.20 16.92 -1.37
C LYS A 221 -51.07 15.73 -1.78
N SER A 222 -51.56 14.95 -0.82
CA SER A 222 -52.72 14.09 -1.05
C SER A 222 -53.65 14.11 0.16
N LYS A 223 -54.47 15.17 0.23
CA LYS A 223 -55.83 15.20 0.80
C LYS A 223 -56.31 16.65 0.91
N GLN A 224 -57.01 17.11 -0.13
CA GLN A 224 -58.15 18.02 0.01
C GLN A 224 -59.15 17.63 -1.08
N ALA A 225 -60.16 16.87 -0.66
CA ALA A 225 -61.54 16.96 -1.12
C ALA A 225 -62.33 17.57 0.04
#